data_AF-A0A7K2LXW4-F1
#
_entry.id   AF-A0A7K2LXW4-F1
#
_cell.length_a   1.000
_cell.length_b   1.000
_cell.length_c   1.000
_cell.angle_alpha   90.00
_cell.angle_beta   90.00
_cell.angle_gamma   90.00
#
_symmetry.space_group_name_H-M   'P 1'
#
loop_
_entity.id
_entity.type
_entity.pdbx_description
1 polymer ?
#
loop_
_entity_poly.entity_id
_entity_poly.type
_entity_poly.pdbx_seq_one_letter_code
_entity_poly.pdbx_strand_id
1 'polypeptide(L)'
;TVSAFGDPAAAAAEANAAGSGALAQIWGRDARAVQDLAGRLQTGTVWINTHDALAPEIPMTPWRGSGYGASGGPDALDELTRTKAVVWDLTPLTERTPSLAKAALGADSEGPDHD
;
A
#
# COMPACT_ATOMS: atom_id res chain seq x y z
N THR A 1 -21.88 22.73 1.46
CA THR A 1 -23.15 22.75 2.23
C THR A 1 -22.82 22.93 3.70
N VAL A 2 -23.78 23.35 4.52
CA VAL A 2 -23.60 23.47 5.98
C VAL A 2 -24.76 22.75 6.64
N SER A 3 -24.45 21.82 7.55
CA SER A 3 -25.43 21.03 8.29
C SER A 3 -25.06 21.03 9.77
N ALA A 4 -26.07 21.09 10.65
CA ALA A 4 -25.88 21.03 12.09
C ALA A 4 -26.24 19.63 12.62
N PHE A 5 -25.51 19.18 13.64
CA PHE A 5 -25.71 17.89 14.29
C PHE A 5 -25.75 18.07 15.81
N GLY A 6 -26.58 17.28 16.49
CA GLY A 6 -26.70 17.31 17.95
C GLY A 6 -25.56 16.58 18.67
N ASP A 7 -24.91 15.65 17.99
CA ASP A 7 -23.82 14.86 18.53
C ASP A 7 -22.80 14.44 17.45
N PRO A 8 -21.57 14.05 17.85
CA PRO A 8 -20.55 13.60 16.90
C PRO A 8 -20.89 12.30 16.15
N ALA A 9 -21.77 11.44 16.70
CA ALA A 9 -22.17 10.20 16.06
C ALA A 9 -23.00 10.44 14.81
N ALA A 10 -23.96 11.36 14.90
CA ALA A 10 -24.79 11.78 13.77
C ALA A 10 -23.93 12.44 12.69
N ALA A 11 -22.98 13.29 13.07
CA ALA A 11 -22.05 13.92 12.14
C ALA A 11 -21.19 12.88 11.39
N ALA A 12 -20.66 11.88 12.10
CA ALA A 12 -19.87 10.80 11.49
C ALA A 12 -20.73 9.93 10.55
N ALA A 13 -21.97 9.61 10.94
CA ALA A 13 -22.87 8.82 10.12
C ALA A 13 -23.19 9.52 8.78
N GLU A 14 -23.48 10.82 8.82
CA GLU A 14 -23.70 11.63 7.63
C GLU A 14 -22.43 11.72 6.76
N ALA A 15 -21.27 11.99 7.37
CA ALA A 15 -20.01 12.06 6.64
C ALA A 15 -19.68 10.74 5.94
N ASN A 16 -19.91 9.61 6.61
CA ASN A 16 -19.65 8.27 6.07
C ASN A 16 -20.67 7.81 5.03
N ALA A 17 -21.84 8.45 4.95
CA ALA A 17 -22.83 8.20 3.91
C ALA A 17 -22.39 8.77 2.54
N ALA A 18 -21.37 9.64 2.52
CA ALA A 18 -20.77 10.11 1.28
C ALA A 18 -20.12 8.94 0.52
N GLY A 19 -20.25 8.96 -0.82
CA GLY A 19 -19.62 7.96 -1.69
C GLY A 19 -18.09 8.06 -1.76
N SER A 20 -17.51 9.15 -1.27
CA SER A 20 -16.07 9.45 -1.26
C SER A 20 -15.55 9.59 0.17
N GLY A 21 -14.23 9.43 0.36
CA GLY A 21 -13.60 9.46 1.68
C GLY A 21 -12.08 9.61 1.64
N ALA A 22 -11.50 10.51 0.86
CA ALA A 22 -10.05 10.70 0.89
C ALA A 22 -9.59 11.39 2.19
N LEU A 23 -10.22 12.52 2.52
CA LEU A 23 -9.78 13.44 3.56
C LEU A 23 -10.96 13.88 4.42
N ALA A 24 -10.72 14.03 5.72
CA ALA A 24 -11.61 14.74 6.63
C ALA A 24 -10.83 15.69 7.54
N GLN A 25 -11.55 16.65 8.11
CA GLN A 25 -10.99 17.62 9.05
C GLN A 25 -11.91 17.75 10.26
N ILE A 26 -11.32 17.82 11.45
CA ILE A 26 -12.03 17.97 12.72
C ILE A 26 -11.45 19.18 13.45
N TRP A 27 -12.33 20.07 13.91
CA TRP A 27 -11.95 21.23 14.71
C TRP A 27 -12.60 21.12 16.08
N GLY A 28 -11.79 21.05 17.14
CA GLY A 28 -12.28 20.80 18.48
C GLY A 28 -11.21 20.95 19.56
N ARG A 29 -11.66 21.20 20.79
CA ARG A 29 -10.79 21.41 21.96
C ARG A 29 -10.67 20.18 22.87
N ASP A 30 -11.67 19.30 22.85
CA ASP A 30 -11.66 18.07 23.63
C ASP A 30 -10.92 16.98 22.86
N ALA A 31 -9.71 16.64 23.33
CA ALA A 31 -8.84 15.65 22.72
C ALA A 31 -9.49 14.26 22.58
N ARG A 32 -10.27 13.83 23.59
CA ARG A 32 -10.94 12.53 23.56
C ARG A 32 -12.06 12.54 22.53
N ALA A 33 -12.84 13.61 22.46
CA ALA A 33 -13.93 13.72 21.51
C ALA A 33 -13.43 13.78 20.05
N VAL A 34 -12.35 14.54 19.77
CA VAL A 34 -11.80 14.62 18.41
C VAL A 34 -11.16 13.30 17.99
N GLN A 35 -10.49 12.59 18.90
CA GLN A 35 -9.89 11.28 18.61
C GLN A 35 -10.96 10.20 18.38
N ASP A 36 -12.02 10.17 19.19
CA ASP A 36 -13.16 9.26 18.98
C ASP A 36 -13.83 9.53 17.62
N LEU A 37 -14.11 10.80 17.31
CA LEU A 37 -14.70 11.16 16.03
C LEU A 37 -13.79 10.77 14.85
N ALA A 38 -12.48 11.03 14.94
CA ALA A 38 -11.52 10.66 13.90
C ALA A 38 -11.54 9.14 13.62
N GLY A 39 -11.58 8.31 14.67
CA GLY A 39 -11.63 6.86 14.53
C GLY A 39 -12.93 6.32 13.92
N ARG A 40 -13.99 7.13 13.88
CA ARG A 40 -15.31 6.75 13.33
C ARG A 40 -15.47 7.16 11.87
N LEU A 41 -14.65 8.09 11.37
CA LEU A 41 -14.70 8.54 10.00
C LEU A 41 -14.08 7.51 9.06
N GLN A 42 -14.81 7.23 7.99
CA GLN A 42 -14.40 6.33 6.92
C GLN A 42 -13.64 7.12 5.87
N THR A 43 -12.46 7.59 6.27
CA THR A 43 -11.54 8.38 5.45
C THR A 43 -10.11 7.91 5.65
N GLY A 44 -9.25 8.03 4.63
CA GLY A 44 -7.87 7.58 4.81
C GLY A 44 -6.98 8.54 5.59
N THR A 45 -7.23 9.85 5.52
CA THR A 45 -6.47 10.85 6.29
C THR A 45 -7.40 11.83 7.00
N VAL A 46 -7.16 12.07 8.30
CA VAL A 46 -7.92 13.02 9.12
C VAL A 46 -6.97 14.07 9.69
N TRP A 47 -7.27 15.34 9.46
CA TRP A 47 -6.57 16.47 10.08
C TRP A 47 -7.35 17.00 11.27
N ILE A 48 -6.67 17.25 12.38
CA ILE A 48 -7.28 17.79 13.60
C ILE A 48 -6.70 19.18 13.86
N ASN A 49 -7.57 20.19 13.97
CA ASN A 49 -7.20 21.59 14.23
C ASN A 49 -6.18 22.17 13.23
N THR A 50 -6.17 21.66 12.01
CA THR A 50 -5.33 22.13 10.92
C THR A 50 -6.01 21.87 9.58
N HIS A 51 -5.51 22.52 8.54
CA HIS A 51 -5.99 22.43 7.17
C HIS A 51 -4.77 22.36 6.25
N ASP A 52 -4.80 21.47 5.26
CA ASP A 52 -3.72 21.26 4.29
C ASP A 52 -2.36 21.06 4.95
N ALA A 53 -2.33 20.24 6.00
CA ALA A 53 -1.08 19.75 6.58
C ALA A 53 -0.46 18.69 5.66
N LEU A 54 0.01 19.15 4.50
CA LEU A 54 0.59 18.35 3.44
C LEU A 54 2.10 18.25 3.70
N ALA A 55 2.58 17.01 3.85
CA ALA A 55 3.99 16.71 3.93
C ALA A 55 4.26 15.38 3.21
N PRO A 56 5.40 15.22 2.53
CA PRO A 56 5.72 13.99 1.79
C PRO A 56 5.66 12.71 2.65
N GLU A 57 5.88 12.82 3.95
CA GLU A 57 5.84 11.73 4.91
C GLU A 57 4.42 11.35 5.37
N ILE A 58 3.41 12.19 5.13
CA ILE A 58 2.03 11.92 5.55
C ILE A 58 1.35 11.07 4.47
N PRO A 59 0.92 9.83 4.78
CA PRO A 59 0.19 9.02 3.83
C PRO A 59 -1.21 9.61 3.59
N MET A 60 -1.58 9.65 2.32
CA MET A 60 -2.90 10.02 1.80
C MET A 60 -3.45 8.81 1.05
N THR A 61 -4.32 8.08 1.74
CA THR A 61 -4.94 6.86 1.21
C THR A 61 -6.40 7.17 0.86
N PRO A 62 -6.87 6.94 -0.37
CA PRO A 62 -8.28 7.09 -0.67
C PRO A 62 -9.11 6.05 0.08
N TRP A 63 -10.33 6.44 0.48
CA TRP A 63 -11.33 5.51 1.01
C TRP A 63 -12.59 5.53 0.14
N ARG A 64 -13.26 4.37 0.03
CA ARG A 64 -14.49 4.19 -0.77
C ARG A 64 -14.30 4.61 -2.25
N GLY A 65 -15.18 5.45 -2.79
CA GLY A 65 -15.15 5.89 -4.17
C GLY A 65 -14.04 6.89 -4.50
N SER A 66 -13.14 7.19 -3.57
CA SER A 66 -12.03 8.14 -3.81
C SER A 66 -10.85 7.55 -4.58
N GLY A 67 -10.81 6.23 -4.80
CA GLY A 67 -9.75 5.56 -5.58
C GLY A 67 -9.06 4.43 -4.84
N TYR A 68 -7.87 4.06 -5.30
CA TYR A 68 -7.04 2.98 -4.76
C TYR A 68 -5.58 3.42 -4.64
N GLY A 69 -4.81 2.70 -3.83
CA GLY A 69 -3.40 2.96 -3.57
C GLY A 69 -3.17 3.98 -2.45
N ALA A 70 -1.93 4.45 -2.32
CA ALA A 70 -1.54 5.47 -1.36
C ALA A 70 -0.57 6.46 -2.01
N SER A 71 -0.61 7.71 -1.57
CA SER A 71 0.41 8.72 -1.87
C SER A 71 1.03 9.25 -0.59
N GLY A 72 2.28 9.69 -0.64
CA GLY A 72 3.04 10.06 0.57
C GLY A 72 3.36 8.87 1.49
N GLY A 73 4.27 9.11 2.42
CA GLY A 73 4.78 8.11 3.34
C GLY A 73 5.46 6.91 2.67
N PRO A 74 5.82 5.87 3.47
CA PRO A 74 6.37 4.62 2.96
C PRO A 74 5.40 3.86 2.05
N ASP A 75 4.09 3.95 2.34
CA ASP A 75 3.05 3.21 1.60
C ASP A 75 3.03 3.59 0.12
N ALA A 76 3.31 4.86 -0.22
CA ALA A 76 3.44 5.29 -1.61
C ALA A 76 4.65 4.67 -2.33
N LEU A 77 5.73 4.36 -1.61
CA LEU A 77 6.88 3.70 -2.22
C LEU A 77 6.55 2.23 -2.55
N ASP A 78 5.76 1.57 -1.71
CA ASP A 78 5.29 0.20 -1.98
C ASP A 78 4.39 0.16 -3.23
N GLU A 79 3.56 1.18 -3.45
CA GLU A 79 2.75 1.33 -4.68
C GLU A 79 3.59 1.58 -5.94
N LEU A 80 4.78 2.18 -5.79
CA LEU A 80 5.69 2.50 -6.89
C LEU A 80 6.77 1.44 -7.12
N THR A 81 6.85 0.42 -6.27
CA THR A 81 7.86 -0.64 -6.35
C THR A 81 7.21 -2.01 -6.48
N ARG A 82 8.02 -3.02 -6.86
CA ARG A 82 7.56 -4.40 -6.90
C ARG A 82 8.62 -5.33 -6.33
N THR A 83 8.21 -6.23 -5.46
CA THR A 83 9.11 -7.24 -4.90
C THR A 83 9.55 -8.22 -5.99
N LYS A 84 10.86 -8.46 -6.08
CA LYS A 84 11.45 -9.51 -6.93
C LYS A 84 12.32 -10.42 -6.07
N ALA A 85 11.96 -11.70 -6.00
CA ALA A 85 12.79 -12.72 -5.38
C ALA A 85 13.82 -13.26 -6.39
N VAL A 86 15.08 -13.33 -5.99
CA VAL A 86 16.15 -14.00 -6.73
C VAL A 86 16.79 -15.01 -5.79
N VAL A 87 16.70 -16.30 -6.15
CA VAL A 87 17.34 -17.38 -5.40
C VAL A 87 18.53 -17.85 -6.21
N TRP A 88 19.72 -17.57 -5.71
CA TRP A 88 20.96 -18.05 -6.31
C TRP A 88 21.54 -19.16 -5.44
N ASP A 89 21.29 -20.39 -5.86
CA ASP A 89 22.00 -21.53 -5.31
C ASP A 89 23.42 -21.53 -5.92
N LEU A 90 24.45 -21.54 -5.08
CA LEU A 90 25.87 -21.52 -5.46
C LEU A 90 26.49 -22.92 -5.51
N THR A 91 25.72 -23.97 -5.23
CA THR A 91 26.18 -25.36 -5.36
C THR A 91 26.66 -25.60 -6.80
N PRO A 92 27.90 -26.06 -7.00
CA PRO A 92 28.44 -26.36 -8.33
C PRO A 92 27.48 -27.25 -9.13
N LEU A 93 27.33 -26.98 -10.43
CA LEU A 93 26.44 -27.76 -11.30
C LEU A 93 26.81 -29.25 -11.34
N THR A 94 28.08 -29.56 -11.10
CA THR A 94 28.62 -30.93 -11.00
C THR A 94 28.13 -31.68 -9.77
N GLU A 95 27.70 -30.97 -8.73
CA GLU A 95 27.23 -31.52 -7.45
C GLU A 95 25.71 -31.51 -7.34
N ARG A 96 25.01 -30.82 -8.25
CA ARG A 96 23.55 -30.90 -8.36
C ARG A 96 23.14 -32.14 -9.12
N THR A 97 22.04 -32.75 -8.66
CA THR A 97 21.34 -33.91 -9.23
C THR A 97 21.72 -34.21 -10.69
N PRO A 98 22.23 -35.41 -11.03
CA PRO A 98 22.79 -35.73 -12.35
C PRO A 98 21.86 -35.44 -13.54
N SER A 99 20.55 -35.42 -13.30
CA SER A 99 19.52 -35.13 -14.32
C SER A 99 19.54 -33.68 -14.82
N LEU A 100 20.04 -32.71 -14.04
CA LEU A 100 20.11 -31.30 -14.42
C LEU A 100 21.44 -30.93 -15.08
N ALA A 101 22.54 -31.61 -14.73
CA ALA A 101 23.85 -31.38 -15.33
C ALA A 101 23.85 -31.61 -16.85
N LYS A 102 23.08 -32.60 -17.33
CA LYS A 102 22.93 -32.93 -18.76
C LYS A 102 22.17 -31.87 -19.56
N ALA A 103 21.27 -31.11 -18.93
CA ALA A 103 20.51 -30.04 -19.58
C ALA A 103 21.30 -28.73 -19.68
N ALA A 104 22.20 -28.47 -18.71
CA ALA A 104 23.03 -27.26 -18.66
C ALA A 104 24.24 -27.31 -19.60
N LEU A 105 24.74 -28.51 -19.92
CA LEU A 105 25.95 -28.68 -20.75
C LEU A 105 25.71 -28.61 -22.27
N GLY A 106 24.46 -28.50 -22.73
CA GLY A 106 24.15 -28.47 -24.15
C GLY A 106 24.45 -29.80 -24.84
N ALA A 107 23.59 -30.18 -25.75
CA ALA A 107 23.78 -31.34 -26.61
C ALA A 107 24.81 -31.00 -27.71
N ASP A 108 26.07 -30.76 -27.35
CA ASP A 108 27.15 -30.53 -28.32
C ASP A 108 28.32 -31.48 -28.03
N SER A 109 28.24 -32.68 -28.58
CA SER A 109 29.38 -33.45 -29.07
C SER A 109 28.86 -34.69 -29.78
N GLU A 110 28.33 -34.52 -31.00
CA GLU A 110 28.60 -35.53 -32.00
C GLU A 110 30.13 -35.53 -32.19
N GLY A 111 30.76 -36.60 -31.73
CA GLY A 111 32.19 -36.82 -31.89
C GLY A 111 32.55 -36.88 -33.37
N PRO A 112 33.81 -36.63 -33.74
CA PRO A 112 34.23 -36.71 -35.13
C PRO A 112 34.00 -38.14 -35.64
N ASP A 113 33.20 -38.26 -36.70
CA ASP A 113 33.11 -39.47 -37.52
C ASP A 113 34.54 -39.82 -37.98
N HIS A 114 35.09 -40.87 -37.37
CA HIS A 114 36.17 -41.62 -37.94
C HIS A 114 35.55 -42.63 -38.90
N ASP A 115 35.63 -42.34 -40.20
CA ASP A 115 36.18 -43.21 -41.26
C ASP A 115 35.88 -42.68 -42.67
#